data_AF-A0AA47E4R7-F1
#
_entry.id   AF-A0AA47E4R7-F1
#
_cell.length_a   1.000
_cell.length_b   1.000
_cell.length_c   1.000
_cell.angle_alpha   90.00
_cell.angle_beta   90.00
_cell.angle_gamma   90.00
#
_symmetry.space_group_name_H-M   'P 1'
#
loop_
_entity.id
_entity.type
_entity.pdbx_description
1 polymer ?
#
loop_
_entity_poly.entity_id
_entity_poly.type
_entity_poly.pdbx_seq_one_letter_code
_entity_poly.pdbx_strand_id
1 'polypeptide(L)' 'MSISSRAHISMLERGLKGVTIEKMIEIAEVMGVHPLTVLLDSFSSYEGVTSERLLKQIAQEHEELGGD' A
#
# COMPACT_ATOMS: atom_id res chain seq x y z
N MET A 1 -14.19 26.64 8.68
CA MET A 1 -12.73 26.36 8.78
C MET A 1 -12.48 24.97 8.20
N SER A 2 -12.19 24.85 6.90
CA SER A 2 -11.87 23.54 6.27
C SER A 2 -10.59 23.64 5.45
N ILE A 3 -9.52 23.99 6.16
CA ILE A 3 -8.15 23.98 5.62
C ILE A 3 -7.49 22.61 5.92
N SER A 4 -8.12 21.76 6.74
CA SER A 4 -7.56 20.46 7.13
C SER A 4 -7.75 19.35 6.08
N SER A 5 -8.78 19.40 5.23
CA SER A 5 -9.03 18.33 4.25
C SER A 5 -8.06 18.36 3.06
N ARG A 6 -7.69 19.55 2.56
CA ARG A 6 -6.79 19.68 1.40
C ARG A 6 -5.32 19.50 1.77
N ALA A 7 -4.91 19.98 2.95
CA ALA A 7 -3.53 19.80 3.41
C ALA A 7 -3.23 18.33 3.79
N HIS A 8 -4.21 17.61 4.34
CA HIS A 8 -4.04 16.20 4.70
C HIS A 8 -3.90 15.30 3.45
N ILE A 9 -4.74 15.52 2.43
CA ILE A 9 -4.64 14.82 1.14
C ILE A 9 -3.32 15.15 0.44
N SER A 10 -2.89 16.42 0.43
CA SER A 10 -1.59 16.81 -0.16
C SER A 10 -0.38 16.19 0.56
N MET A 11 -0.46 15.95 1.87
CA MET A 11 0.61 15.25 2.60
C MET A 11 0.63 13.75 2.31
N LEU A 12 -0.53 13.14 2.05
CA LEU A 12 -0.66 11.75 1.63
C LEU A 12 -0.11 11.56 0.21
N GLU A 13 -0.50 12.43 -0.74
CA GLU A 13 -0.01 12.42 -2.13
C GLU A 13 1.50 12.64 -2.24
N ARG A 14 2.11 13.26 -1.23
CA ARG A 14 3.56 13.54 -1.15
C ARG A 14 4.34 12.53 -0.29
N GLY A 15 3.71 11.46 0.18
CA GLY A 15 4.36 10.40 0.97
C GLY A 15 4.90 10.84 2.33
N LEU A 16 4.43 11.97 2.89
CA LEU A 16 5.00 12.62 4.08
C LEU A 16 4.32 12.22 5.40
N LYS A 17 3.29 11.37 5.36
CA LYS A 17 2.78 10.64 6.53
C LYS A 17 2.56 9.19 6.15
N GLY A 18 3.09 8.28 6.97
CA GLY A 18 2.71 6.87 6.89
C GLY A 18 1.19 6.75 6.96
N VAL A 19 0.60 6.12 5.96
CA VAL A 19 -0.81 5.71 5.97
C VAL A 19 -0.97 4.61 7.02
N THR A 20 -2.00 4.68 7.87
CA THR A 20 -2.35 3.55 8.74
C THR A 20 -3.02 2.45 7.91
N ILE A 21 -3.01 1.21 8.42
CA ILE A 21 -3.67 0.09 7.74
C ILE A 21 -5.16 0.36 7.54
N GLU A 22 -5.83 0.97 8.50
CA GLU A 22 -7.25 1.33 8.40
C GLU A 22 -7.49 2.32 7.25
N LYS A 23 -6.62 3.32 7.12
CA LYS A 23 -6.76 4.30 6.04
C LYS A 23 -6.49 3.69 4.67
N MET A 24 -5.59 2.72 4.60
CA MET A 24 -5.32 1.96 3.39
C MET A 24 -6.52 1.09 2.97
N ILE A 25 -7.20 0.47 3.92
CA ILE A 25 -8.42 -0.31 3.67
C ILE A 25 -9.50 0.58 3.06
N GLU A 26 -9.74 1.76 3.63
CA GLU A 26 -10.70 2.74 3.09
C GLU A 26 -10.35 3.15 1.65
N ILE A 27 -9.07 3.41 1.37
CA ILE A 27 -8.61 3.79 0.02
C ILE A 27 -8.84 2.64 -0.96
N ALA A 28 -8.46 1.43 -0.58
CA ALA A 28 -8.61 0.24 -1.43
C ALA A 28 -10.09 -0.07 -1.71
N GLU A 29 -10.98 0.13 -0.73
CA GLU A 29 -12.42 0.00 -0.90
C GLU A 29 -12.97 1.00 -1.94
N VAL A 30 -12.56 2.27 -1.86
CA VAL A 30 -12.93 3.29 -2.86
C VAL A 30 -12.40 2.94 -4.26
N MET A 31 -11.22 2.34 -4.33
CA MET A 31 -10.61 1.88 -5.58
C MET A 31 -11.18 0.56 -6.11
N GLY A 32 -11.97 -0.17 -5.30
CA GLY A 32 -12.50 -1.49 -5.65
C GLY A 32 -11.44 -2.58 -5.75
N VAL A 33 -10.34 -2.47 -5.00
CA VAL A 33 -9.23 -3.44 -5.01
C VAL A 33 -8.91 -3.94 -3.60
N HIS A 34 -8.13 -5.01 -3.49
CA HIS A 34 -7.65 -5.49 -2.20
C HIS A 34 -6.58 -4.53 -1.62
N PRO A 35 -6.54 -4.25 -0.30
CA PRO A 35 -5.53 -3.36 0.30
C PRO A 35 -4.09 -3.80 0.04
N LEU A 36 -3.83 -5.12 -0.01
CA LEU A 36 -2.51 -5.64 -0.38
C LEU A 36 -2.13 -5.33 -1.83
N THR A 37 -3.08 -5.12 -2.75
CA THR A 37 -2.78 -4.69 -4.12
C THR A 37 -2.19 -3.28 -4.12
N VAL A 38 -2.75 -2.38 -3.31
CA VAL A 38 -2.22 -1.01 -3.15
C VAL A 38 -0.81 -1.03 -2.56
N LEU A 39 -0.58 -1.87 -1.55
CA LEU A 39 0.75 -2.08 -0.97
C LEU A 39 1.74 -2.62 -1.99
N LEU A 40 1.36 -3.67 -2.70
CA LEU A 40 2.20 -4.32 -3.70
C LEU A 40 2.67 -3.31 -4.76
N ASP A 41 1.77 -2.51 -5.30
CA ASP A 41 2.12 -1.50 -6.31
C ASP A 41 2.97 -0.37 -5.71
N SER A 42 2.68 0.04 -4.47
CA SER A 42 3.47 1.05 -3.76
C SER A 42 4.92 0.59 -3.55
N PHE A 43 5.12 -0.64 -3.08
CA PHE A 43 6.46 -1.22 -2.86
C PHE A 43 7.15 -1.56 -4.18
N SER A 44 6.44 -2.08 -5.17
CA SER A 44 6.96 -2.30 -6.53
C SER A 44 7.51 -0.99 -7.12
N SER A 45 6.78 0.12 -6.99
CA SER A 45 7.23 1.43 -7.45
C SER A 45 8.38 1.99 -6.61
N TYR A 46 8.38 1.76 -5.30
CA TYR A 46 9.44 2.23 -4.40
C TYR A 46 10.77 1.50 -4.63
N GLU A 47 10.73 0.19 -4.83
CA GLU A 47 11.91 -0.66 -5.04
C GLU A 47 12.36 -0.73 -6.50
N GLY A 48 11.54 -0.25 -7.45
CA GLY A 48 11.83 -0.32 -8.87
C GLY A 48 11.82 -1.75 -9.42
N VAL A 49 11.02 -2.63 -8.82
CA VAL A 49 10.84 -4.04 -9.22
C VAL A 49 9.43 -4.27 -9.73
N THR A 50 9.19 -5.32 -10.51
CA THR A 50 7.83 -5.65 -10.97
C THR A 50 6.99 -6.22 -9.83
N SER A 51 5.69 -5.91 -9.81
CA SER A 51 4.74 -6.50 -8.85
C SER A 51 4.75 -8.03 -8.88
N GLU A 52 4.97 -8.65 -10.05
CA GLU A 52 5.10 -10.11 -10.17
C GLU A 52 6.31 -10.67 -9.41
N ARG A 53 7.47 -9.99 -9.51
CA ARG A 53 8.68 -10.40 -8.79
C ARG A 53 8.46 -10.30 -7.28
N LEU A 54 7.85 -9.21 -6.84
CA LEU A 54 7.61 -8.96 -5.42
C LEU A 54 6.59 -9.96 -4.85
N LEU A 55 5.53 -10.30 -5.60
CA LEU A 55 4.58 -11.35 -5.20
C LEU A 55 5.26 -12.72 -5.05
N LYS A 56 6.13 -13.10 -5.98
CA LYS A 56 6.88 -14.37 -5.90
C LYS A 56 7.75 -14.43 -4.65
N GLN A 57 8.43 -13.33 -4.34
CA GLN A 57 9.26 -13.23 -3.14
C GLN A 57 8.42 -13.36 -1.86
N ILE A 58 7.34 -12.60 -1.74
CA ILE A 58 6.44 -12.63 -0.57
C ILE A 58 5.84 -14.04 -0.37
N ALA A 59 5.46 -14.71 -1.45
CA ALA A 59 4.92 -16.08 -1.38
C ALA A 59 5.97 -17.06 -0.83
N GLN A 60 7.22 -16.98 -1.32
CA GLN A 60 8.32 -17.82 -0.82
C GLN A 60 8.61 -17.54 0.66
N GLU A 61 8.70 -16.27 1.06
CA GLU A 61 8.91 -15.87 2.46
C GLU A 61 7.77 -16.39 3.36
N HIS A 62 6.53 -16.38 2.87
CA HIS A 62 5.38 -16.89 3.60
C HIS A 62 5.44 -18.40 3.85
N GLU A 63 5.83 -19.19 2.83
CA GLU A 63 6.06 -20.63 2.96
C GLU A 63 7.19 -20.94 3.94
N GLU A 64 8.30 -20.19 3.89
CA GLU A 64 9.46 -20.36 4.79
C GLU A 64 9.13 -20.06 6.26
N LEU A 65 8.19 -19.14 6.51
CA LEU A 65 7.71 -18.80 7.85
C LEU A 65 6.70 -19.81 8.41
N GLY A 66 6.34 -20.86 7.65
CA GLY A 66 5.36 -21.86 8.05
C GLY A 66 3.92 -21.40 7.88
N GLY A 67 3.64 -20.55 6.89
CA GLY A 67 2.28 -20.34 6.41
C GLY A 67 1.69 -21.68 5.93
N ASP A 68 0.58 -22.09 6.54
CA ASP A 68 -0.19 -23.29 6.16
C ASP A 68 -0.60 -23.26 4.66
#